data_AF-A0A556TST6-F1
#
_entry.id   AF-A0A556TST6-F1
#
_cell.length_a   1.000
_cell.length_b   1.000
_cell.length_c   1.000
_cell.angle_alpha   90.00
_cell.angle_beta   90.00
_cell.angle_gamma   90.00
#
_symmetry.space_group_name_H-M   'P 1'
#
loop_
_entity.id
_entity.type
_entity.pdbx_description
1 polymer ?
#
loop_
_entity_poly.entity_id
_entity_poly.type
_entity_poly.pdbx_seq_one_letter_code
_entity_poly.pdbx_strand_id
1 'polypeptide(L)'
;MRASAAANPRHHKTGRRRSSSNTGGRFFYQRLVEFMSSGPMRAYILAREDAISHWRELMGPTKVYRAQYTSPKTIRAQYGLTDTRNTTHGSDSTESAQKEIAFFFPEFSVQHWLEVEEPCFRAGNVTYDKERQIHIALKHN
;
A
#
# COMPACT_ATOMS: atom_id res chain seq x y z
N MET A 1 -6.24 -14.53 -8.01
CA MET A 1 -5.37 -13.97 -6.96
C MET A 1 -4.90 -12.60 -7.39
N ARG A 2 -5.11 -11.55 -6.58
CA ARG A 2 -4.72 -10.18 -6.95
C ARG A 2 -3.83 -9.64 -5.85
N ALA A 3 -2.54 -9.54 -6.12
CA ALA A 3 -1.61 -8.88 -5.21
C ALA A 3 -2.04 -7.41 -4.99
N SER A 4 -1.75 -6.82 -3.84
CA SER A 4 -2.01 -5.39 -3.58
C SER A 4 -0.74 -4.69 -3.15
N ALA A 5 -0.44 -3.53 -3.74
CA ALA A 5 0.66 -2.68 -3.31
C ALA A 5 0.20 -1.79 -2.16
N ALA A 6 0.78 -1.96 -0.97
CA ALA A 6 0.49 -1.09 0.18
C ALA A 6 1.66 -0.15 0.45
N ALA A 7 1.42 1.16 0.39
CA ALA A 7 2.41 2.19 0.73
C ALA A 7 2.00 2.94 2.02
N ASN A 8 2.91 3.06 3.00
CA ASN A 8 2.71 3.89 4.21
C ASN A 8 3.89 4.88 4.40
N PRO A 9 3.69 6.19 4.24
CA PRO A 9 4.73 7.20 4.51
C PRO A 9 4.93 7.46 6.01
N ARG A 10 6.18 7.40 6.48
CA ARG A 10 6.61 7.84 7.82
C ARG A 10 7.13 9.27 7.76
N HIS A 11 6.80 10.10 8.75
CA HIS A 11 7.24 11.49 8.82
C HIS A 11 8.26 11.78 9.93
N HIS A 12 9.35 12.43 9.53
CA HIS A 12 10.18 13.32 10.36
C HIS A 12 10.23 14.69 9.64
N LYS A 13 10.05 15.81 10.35
CA LYS A 13 9.83 17.14 9.76
C LYS A 13 11.15 17.85 9.42
N THR A 14 11.35 18.25 8.17
CA THR A 14 12.24 19.38 7.80
C THR A 14 11.87 20.03 6.44
N GLY A 15 11.63 21.35 6.40
CA GLY A 15 12.18 22.26 5.37
C GLY A 15 11.44 22.61 4.04
N ARG A 16 10.46 23.53 4.10
CA ARG A 16 10.19 24.78 3.29
C ARG A 16 10.28 24.92 1.72
N ARG A 17 9.16 25.45 1.14
CA ARG A 17 8.93 26.40 -0.02
C ARG A 17 9.08 25.85 -1.48
N ARG A 18 8.28 26.21 -2.51
CA ARG A 18 7.60 27.46 -2.97
C ARG A 18 6.29 27.14 -3.74
N SER A 19 5.34 28.09 -3.76
CA SER A 19 4.02 28.03 -4.41
C SER A 19 4.00 28.72 -5.79
N SER A 20 3.30 28.14 -6.78
CA SER A 20 2.79 28.82 -7.97
C SER A 20 1.53 28.14 -8.52
N SER A 21 0.77 28.90 -9.31
CA SER A 21 -0.69 28.89 -9.46
C SER A 21 -1.30 28.05 -10.60
N ASN A 22 -2.45 27.46 -10.28
CA ASN A 22 -3.67 27.19 -11.06
C ASN A 22 -3.69 26.09 -12.14
N THR A 23 -4.15 24.90 -11.74
CA THR A 23 -5.28 24.14 -12.35
C THR A 23 -5.69 23.08 -11.31
N GLY A 24 -6.99 22.93 -10.98
CA GLY A 24 -7.44 22.11 -9.84
C GLY A 24 -6.85 20.69 -9.78
N GLY A 25 -6.66 20.05 -10.94
CA GLY A 25 -6.00 18.74 -11.04
C GLY A 25 -4.49 18.77 -10.83
N ARG A 26 -3.77 19.77 -11.37
CA ARG A 26 -2.31 19.89 -11.16
C ARG A 26 -1.96 20.28 -9.73
N PHE A 27 -2.78 21.10 -9.07
CA PHE A 27 -2.58 21.45 -7.67
C PHE A 27 -2.71 20.24 -6.73
N PHE A 28 -3.74 19.41 -6.93
CA PHE A 28 -3.89 18.19 -6.16
C PHE A 28 -2.74 17.22 -6.41
N TYR A 29 -2.40 17.01 -7.69
CA TYR A 29 -1.30 16.15 -8.10
C TYR A 29 0.05 16.59 -7.49
N GLN A 30 0.39 17.88 -7.59
CA GLN A 30 1.64 18.41 -7.05
C GLN A 30 1.70 18.21 -5.54
N ARG A 31 0.63 18.55 -4.81
CA ARG A 31 0.57 18.36 -3.36
C ARG A 31 0.67 16.88 -2.96
N LEU A 32 0.12 15.99 -3.77
CA LEU A 32 0.23 14.54 -3.56
C LEU A 32 1.66 14.07 -3.77
N VAL A 33 2.33 14.48 -4.85
CA VAL A 33 3.73 14.14 -5.12
C VAL A 33 4.64 14.67 -4.01
N GLU A 34 4.50 15.94 -3.64
CA GLU A 34 5.25 16.56 -2.53
C GLU A 34 5.04 15.81 -1.21
N PHE A 35 3.81 15.34 -0.95
CA PHE A 35 3.53 14.54 0.23
C PHE A 35 4.18 13.14 0.16
N MET A 36 4.00 12.41 -0.93
CA MET A 36 4.57 11.06 -1.08
C MET A 36 6.10 11.05 -1.06
N SER A 37 6.75 12.15 -1.44
CA SER A 37 8.22 12.31 -1.40
C SER A 37 8.76 12.96 -0.13
N SER A 38 7.89 13.39 0.79
CA SER A 38 8.31 14.12 2.01
C SER A 38 8.90 13.25 3.13
N GLY A 39 8.97 11.94 2.94
CA GLY A 39 9.51 11.01 3.91
C GLY A 39 9.58 9.58 3.40
N PRO A 40 10.25 8.67 4.13
CA PRO A 40 10.35 7.28 3.74
C PRO A 40 8.97 6.62 3.74
N MET A 41 8.68 5.82 2.71
CA MET A 41 7.51 4.94 2.70
C MET A 41 7.91 3.47 2.78
N ARG A 42 6.97 2.62 3.20
CA ARG A 42 7.09 1.16 3.06
C ARG A 42 6.14 0.67 2.01
N ALA A 43 6.64 -0.02 0.99
CA ALA A 43 5.86 -0.71 -0.02
C ALA A 43 5.77 -2.21 0.32
N TYR A 44 4.61 -2.83 0.13
CA TYR A 44 4.40 -4.27 0.32
C TYR A 44 3.61 -4.86 -0.84
N ILE A 45 3.89 -6.11 -1.18
CA ILE A 45 3.02 -6.96 -2.01
C ILE A 45 2.22 -7.84 -1.06
N LEU A 46 0.90 -7.62 -1.00
CA LEU A 46 -0.02 -8.41 -0.17
C LEU A 46 -0.71 -9.47 -1.01
N ALA A 47 -0.71 -10.72 -0.55
CA ALA A 47 -1.25 -11.85 -1.29
C ALA A 47 -2.41 -12.52 -0.52
N ARG A 48 -3.54 -12.69 -1.21
CA ARG A 48 -4.77 -13.37 -0.76
C ARG A 48 -5.64 -13.66 -1.98
N GLU A 49 -6.60 -14.56 -1.87
CA GLU A 49 -7.58 -14.82 -2.95
C GLU A 49 -8.35 -13.55 -3.36
N ASP A 50 -8.67 -12.70 -2.38
CA ASP A 50 -9.42 -11.44 -2.49
C ASP A 50 -8.61 -10.23 -1.95
N ALA A 51 -7.28 -10.25 -2.12
CA ALA A 51 -6.38 -9.32 -1.41
C ALA A 51 -6.71 -7.84 -1.62
N ILE A 52 -7.11 -7.45 -2.84
CA ILE A 52 -7.49 -6.06 -3.14
C ILE A 52 -8.72 -5.63 -2.34
N SER A 53 -9.83 -6.37 -2.42
CA SER A 53 -11.05 -6.01 -1.71
C SER A 53 -10.83 -6.03 -0.20
N HIS A 54 -10.15 -7.07 0.31
CA HIS A 54 -9.87 -7.21 1.73
C HIS A 54 -8.97 -6.08 2.26
N TRP A 55 -7.91 -5.74 1.54
CA TRP A 55 -7.05 -4.63 1.92
C TRP A 55 -7.80 -3.29 1.92
N ARG A 56 -8.65 -3.06 0.90
CA ARG A 56 -9.46 -1.84 0.82
C ARG A 56 -10.50 -1.73 1.94
N GLU A 57 -11.07 -2.85 2.36
CA GLU A 57 -11.96 -2.93 3.52
C GLU A 57 -11.21 -2.55 4.81
N LEU A 58 -10.03 -3.13 5.04
CA LEU A 58 -9.18 -2.81 6.20
C LEU A 58 -8.75 -1.34 6.21
N MET A 59 -8.41 -0.78 5.05
CA MET A 59 -8.07 0.64 4.92
C MET A 59 -9.26 1.55 5.25
N GLY A 60 -10.45 1.19 4.78
CA GLY A 60 -11.67 1.99 4.90
C GLY A 60 -11.80 3.10 3.84
N PRO A 61 -12.88 3.90 3.91
CA PRO A 61 -13.15 4.98 2.96
C PRO A 61 -12.00 5.98 2.82
N THR A 62 -11.75 6.48 1.60
CA THR A 62 -10.65 7.44 1.32
C THR A 62 -10.76 8.72 2.14
N LYS A 63 -11.99 9.22 2.35
CA LYS A 63 -12.27 10.41 3.15
C LYS A 63 -12.24 10.05 4.63
N VAL A 64 -11.31 10.61 5.38
CA VAL A 64 -11.05 10.25 6.79
C VAL A 64 -12.30 10.44 7.64
N TYR A 65 -12.98 11.58 7.51
CA TYR A 65 -14.22 11.85 8.23
C TYR A 65 -15.31 10.80 7.95
N ARG A 66 -15.45 10.38 6.69
CA ARG A 66 -16.41 9.31 6.33
C ARG A 66 -16.00 7.99 6.97
N ALA A 67 -14.71 7.64 6.93
CA ALA A 67 -14.20 6.43 7.57
C ALA A 67 -14.46 6.43 9.09
N GLN A 68 -14.22 7.56 9.77
CA GLN A 68 -14.51 7.71 11.20
C GLN A 68 -15.98 7.48 11.54
N TYR A 69 -16.89 7.99 10.70
CA TYR A 69 -18.34 7.84 10.92
C TYR A 69 -18.87 6.45 10.56
N THR A 70 -18.49 5.90 9.40
CA THR A 70 -19.09 4.66 8.89
C THR A 70 -18.33 3.41 9.29
N SER A 71 -17.03 3.52 9.58
CA SER A 71 -16.11 2.39 9.72
C SER A 71 -14.98 2.70 10.72
N PRO A 72 -15.29 3.04 11.99
CA PRO A 72 -14.33 3.61 12.96
C PRO A 72 -13.14 2.70 13.30
N LYS A 73 -13.24 1.41 12.99
CA LYS A 73 -12.17 0.42 13.23
C LYS A 73 -11.16 0.30 12.08
N THR A 74 -11.39 1.00 10.96
CA THR A 74 -10.50 0.94 9.79
C THR A 74 -9.23 1.79 9.98
N ILE A 75 -8.17 1.48 9.22
CA ILE A 75 -6.87 2.16 9.35
C ILE A 75 -7.02 3.67 9.13
N ARG A 76 -7.76 4.09 8.10
CA ARG A 76 -7.98 5.51 7.79
C ARG A 76 -8.77 6.22 8.87
N ALA A 77 -9.71 5.54 9.51
CA ALA A 77 -10.48 6.12 10.60
C ALA A 77 -9.63 6.38 11.84
N GLN A 78 -8.78 5.42 12.21
CA GLN A 78 -7.96 5.50 13.42
C GLN A 78 -6.73 6.41 13.28
N TYR A 79 -6.13 6.44 12.09
CA TYR A 79 -4.80 7.06 11.90
C TYR A 79 -4.76 8.14 10.82
N GLY A 80 -5.83 8.32 10.05
CA GLY A 80 -5.88 9.35 9.01
C GLY A 80 -5.99 10.75 9.60
N LEU A 81 -5.31 11.71 8.99
CA LEU A 81 -5.34 13.12 9.39
C LEU A 81 -6.20 13.97 8.45
N THR A 82 -6.06 13.76 7.14
CA THR A 82 -6.78 14.48 6.08
C THR A 82 -6.99 13.56 4.88
N ASP A 83 -7.82 13.97 3.93
CA ASP A 83 -8.08 13.17 2.71
C ASP A 83 -6.80 12.88 1.89
N THR A 84 -5.82 13.79 1.92
CA THR A 84 -4.49 13.59 1.30
C THR A 84 -3.47 12.91 2.21
N ARG A 85 -3.77 12.77 3.51
CA ARG A 85 -2.90 12.17 4.54
C ARG A 85 -3.68 11.10 5.29
N ASN A 86 -4.10 10.09 4.55
CA ASN A 86 -4.97 9.00 5.02
C ASN A 86 -4.20 7.69 5.23
N THR A 87 -2.89 7.78 5.52
CA THR A 87 -2.05 6.69 6.05
C THR A 87 -1.68 5.58 5.07
N THR A 88 -2.59 5.09 4.22
CA THR A 88 -2.36 3.91 3.39
C THR A 88 -2.88 4.06 1.96
N HIS A 89 -2.08 3.54 1.03
CA HIS A 89 -2.49 3.26 -0.36
C HIS A 89 -2.84 1.78 -0.54
N GLY A 90 -3.66 1.49 -1.54
CA GLY A 90 -3.93 0.15 -2.00
C GLY A 90 -4.58 0.19 -3.38
N SER A 91 -4.08 -0.67 -4.26
CA SER A 91 -4.60 -0.84 -5.62
C SER A 91 -6.11 -1.04 -5.62
N ASP A 92 -6.81 -0.57 -6.66
CA ASP A 92 -8.26 -0.67 -6.80
C ASP A 92 -8.72 -1.77 -7.76
N SER A 93 -7.81 -2.33 -8.56
CA SER A 93 -8.07 -3.38 -9.53
C SER A 93 -6.83 -4.26 -9.75
N THR A 94 -7.00 -5.39 -10.46
CA THR A 94 -5.87 -6.22 -10.89
C THR A 94 -4.87 -5.44 -11.72
N GLU A 95 -5.39 -4.61 -12.62
CA GLU A 95 -4.61 -3.90 -13.61
C GLU A 95 -3.79 -2.81 -12.93
N SER A 96 -4.35 -2.11 -11.94
CA SER A 96 -3.58 -1.16 -11.13
C SER A 96 -2.56 -1.87 -10.24
N ALA A 97 -2.92 -2.99 -9.63
CA ALA A 97 -1.99 -3.78 -8.84
C ALA A 97 -0.78 -4.26 -9.63
N GLN A 98 -0.98 -4.81 -10.83
CA GLN A 98 0.12 -5.26 -11.70
C GLN A 98 1.06 -4.11 -12.07
N LYS A 99 0.50 -2.95 -12.43
CA LYS A 99 1.29 -1.75 -12.75
C LYS A 99 2.07 -1.24 -11.54
N GLU A 100 1.43 -1.18 -10.38
CA GLU A 100 2.06 -0.72 -9.13
C GLU A 100 3.17 -1.67 -8.68
N ILE A 101 2.96 -3.00 -8.77
CA ILE A 101 3.99 -3.99 -8.45
C ILE A 101 5.18 -3.86 -9.39
N ALA A 102 4.95 -3.77 -10.71
CA ALA A 102 6.05 -3.59 -11.67
C ALA A 102 6.81 -2.27 -11.44
N PHE A 103 6.12 -1.23 -10.97
CA PHE A 103 6.75 0.06 -10.65
C PHE A 103 7.61 0.01 -9.38
N PHE A 104 7.11 -0.57 -8.29
CA PHE A 104 7.82 -0.60 -7.00
C PHE A 104 8.81 -1.76 -6.87
N PHE A 105 8.57 -2.87 -7.56
CA PHE A 105 9.33 -4.12 -7.47
C PHE A 105 9.62 -4.68 -8.87
N PRO A 106 10.47 -4.01 -9.68
CA PRO A 106 10.72 -4.39 -11.07
C PRO A 106 11.30 -5.80 -11.21
N GLU A 107 12.02 -6.28 -10.21
CA GLU A 107 12.62 -7.62 -10.17
C GLU A 107 11.63 -8.71 -9.67
N PHE A 108 10.43 -8.34 -9.22
CA PHE A 108 9.47 -9.31 -8.70
C PHE A 108 8.63 -9.93 -9.82
N SER A 109 8.74 -11.25 -9.98
CA SER A 109 7.91 -12.02 -10.89
C SER A 109 6.69 -12.62 -10.16
N VAL A 110 5.51 -12.06 -10.44
CA VAL A 110 4.23 -12.58 -9.91
C VAL A 110 4.04 -14.04 -10.32
N GLN A 111 4.37 -14.38 -11.57
CA GLN A 111 4.18 -15.74 -12.08
C GLN A 111 5.07 -16.74 -11.35
N HIS A 112 6.35 -16.42 -11.18
CA HIS A 112 7.28 -17.26 -10.44
C HIS A 112 6.82 -17.45 -8.98
N TRP A 113 6.40 -16.36 -8.33
CA TRP A 113 5.91 -16.44 -6.96
C TRP A 113 4.67 -17.35 -6.85
N LEU A 114 3.73 -17.27 -7.81
CA LEU A 114 2.55 -18.12 -7.85
C LEU A 114 2.88 -19.62 -8.03
N GLU A 115 3.88 -19.93 -8.84
CA GLU A 115 4.26 -21.31 -9.15
C GLU A 115 5.11 -21.95 -8.04
N VAL A 116 5.99 -21.16 -7.41
CA VAL A 116 7.06 -21.68 -6.55
C VAL A 116 6.80 -21.40 -5.07
N GLU A 117 6.37 -20.17 -4.73
CA GLU A 117 6.28 -19.73 -3.34
C GLU A 117 4.87 -19.86 -2.78
N GLU A 118 3.84 -19.45 -3.55
CA GLU A 118 2.44 -19.46 -3.13
C GLU A 118 1.96 -20.78 -2.52
N PRO A 119 2.32 -21.96 -3.07
CA PRO A 119 1.93 -23.23 -2.45
C PRO A 119 2.44 -23.39 -1.02
N CYS A 120 3.62 -22.85 -0.70
CA CYS A 120 4.17 -22.87 0.65
C CYS A 120 3.35 -21.96 1.58
N PHE A 121 2.94 -20.78 1.12
CA PHE A 121 2.06 -19.87 1.86
C PHE A 121 0.71 -20.52 2.17
N ARG A 122 0.12 -21.20 1.17
CA ARG A 122 -1.15 -21.91 1.32
C ARG A 122 -1.04 -23.08 2.30
N ALA A 123 0.08 -23.80 2.30
CA ALA A 123 0.34 -24.91 3.21
C ALA A 123 0.74 -24.48 4.64
N GLY A 124 0.93 -23.18 4.90
CA GLY A 124 1.45 -22.68 6.18
C GLY A 124 2.95 -22.90 6.38
N ASN A 125 3.67 -23.34 5.33
CA ASN A 125 5.11 -23.54 5.33
C ASN A 125 5.85 -22.22 5.10
N VAL A 126 5.62 -21.26 5.99
CA VAL A 126 6.19 -19.91 5.93
C VAL A 126 6.71 -19.49 7.28
N THR A 127 7.76 -18.67 7.28
CA THR A 127 8.24 -17.98 8.47
C THR A 127 8.13 -16.47 8.28
N TYR A 128 7.89 -15.74 9.37
CA TYR A 128 7.88 -14.28 9.35
C TYR A 128 9.24 -13.74 9.82
N ASP A 129 9.94 -13.09 8.91
CA ASP A 129 11.15 -12.34 9.23
C ASP A 129 10.76 -11.00 9.84
N LYS A 130 11.00 -10.83 11.14
CA LYS A 130 10.65 -9.61 11.88
C LYS A 130 11.50 -8.40 11.50
N GLU A 131 12.74 -8.61 11.07
CA GLU A 131 13.66 -7.54 10.72
C GLU A 131 13.27 -6.95 9.36
N ARG A 132 13.05 -7.83 8.39
CA ARG A 132 12.64 -7.47 7.02
C ARG A 132 11.15 -7.21 6.88
N GLN A 133 10.36 -7.68 7.85
CA GLN A 133 8.90 -7.59 7.88
C GLN A 133 8.21 -8.25 6.68
N ILE A 134 8.74 -9.40 6.26
CA ILE A 134 8.24 -10.20 5.15
C ILE A 134 8.01 -11.64 5.58
N HIS A 135 7.15 -12.34 4.86
CA HIS A 135 7.02 -13.78 4.98
C HIS A 135 7.94 -14.46 3.97
N ILE A 136 8.62 -15.52 4.38
CA ILE A 136 9.55 -16.29 3.57
C ILE A 136 9.03 -17.72 3.48
N ALA A 137 8.89 -18.22 2.24
CA ALA A 137 8.57 -19.62 1.99
C ALA A 137 9.68 -20.55 2.49
N LEU A 138 9.32 -21.52 3.34
CA LEU A 138 10.23 -22.56 3.79
C LEU A 138 10.20 -23.67 2.74
N LYS A 139 11.20 -23.68 1.85
CA LYS A 139 11.36 -24.75 0.86
C LYS A 139 11.65 -26.06 1.60
N HIS A 140 10.96 -27.13 1.22
CA HIS A 140 11.38 -28.47 1.61
C HIS A 140 12.70 -28.77 0.90
N ASN A 141 13.74 -29.15 1.65
CA ASN A 141 15.00 -29.66 1.12
C ASN A 141 14.77 -30.99 0.40
#